data_AF-A0A969GK46-F1
#
_entry.id   AF-A0A969GK46-F1
#
_cell.length_a   1.000
_cell.length_b   1.000
_cell.length_c   1.000
_cell.angle_alpha   90.00
_cell.angle_beta   90.00
_cell.angle_gamma   90.00
#
_symmetry.space_group_name_H-M   'P 1'
#
loop_
_entity.id
_entity.type
_entity.pdbx_description
1 polymer ?
#
loop_
_entity_poly.entity_id
_entity_poly.type
_entity_poly.pdbx_seq_one_letter_code
_entity_poly.pdbx_strand_id
1 'polypeptide(L)'
;MSLALAEAGWDGRLMPEPNADYLALVDTNMGYNKVDAVLERSVHYDVTWPDGEDQPGLATATINYLHPVSLPDHVCDLTPRYDAPEYDDMTRRCYFDYVRLHVPAGSELVSIEGVDPESISAERGERETDVLAGYFQLLPGYQHNVIFTYRLPPHITPDNYALVIQRQSGSKPLPVTASVAGHTLDMEVAQDRFIWTPE
;
A
#
# COMPACT_ATOMS: atom_id res chain seq x y z
N MET A 1 -25.21 2.30 0.24
CA MET A 1 -24.19 2.46 1.29
C MET A 1 -24.82 3.20 2.46
N SER A 2 -24.56 2.78 3.70
CA SER A 2 -25.12 3.47 4.88
C SER A 2 -24.45 4.83 5.06
N LEU A 3 -25.23 5.91 5.16
CA LEU A 3 -24.71 7.27 5.39
C LEU A 3 -23.82 7.33 6.64
N ALA A 4 -24.17 6.59 7.69
CA ALA A 4 -23.42 6.58 8.94
C ALA A 4 -22.00 6.00 8.78
N LEU A 5 -21.80 5.00 7.93
CA LEU A 5 -20.47 4.45 7.65
C LEU A 5 -19.64 5.42 6.82
N ALA A 6 -20.28 6.09 5.86
CA ALA A 6 -19.65 7.10 5.02
C ALA A 6 -19.21 8.34 5.83
N GLU A 7 -20.05 8.82 6.73
CA GLU A 7 -19.74 9.93 7.65
C GLU A 7 -18.60 9.57 8.63
N ALA A 8 -18.50 8.30 9.02
CA ALA A 8 -17.41 7.80 9.85
C ALA A 8 -16.13 7.47 9.06
N GLY A 9 -16.15 7.52 7.72
CA GLY A 9 -15.04 7.12 6.85
C GLY A 9 -14.76 5.60 6.80
N TRP A 10 -15.66 4.80 7.38
CA TRP A 10 -15.52 3.34 7.51
C TRP A 10 -16.11 2.54 6.35
N ASP A 11 -16.59 3.22 5.30
CA ASP A 11 -17.20 2.59 4.14
C ASP A 11 -16.19 2.09 3.10
N GLY A 12 -14.90 2.33 3.30
CA GLY A 12 -13.82 1.82 2.47
C GLY A 12 -13.75 2.41 1.06
N ARG A 13 -14.53 3.46 0.77
CA ARG A 13 -14.51 4.09 -0.57
C ARG A 13 -13.17 4.77 -0.82
N LEU A 14 -12.69 4.69 -2.05
CA LEU A 14 -11.54 5.48 -2.48
C LEU A 14 -11.93 6.97 -2.61
N MET A 15 -11.09 7.82 -2.04
CA MET A 15 -11.28 9.27 -1.97
C MET A 15 -10.08 10.04 -2.59
N PRO A 16 -9.73 9.81 -3.87
CA PRO A 16 -8.76 10.65 -4.56
C PRO A 16 -9.31 12.07 -4.71
N GLU A 17 -8.42 13.06 -4.76
CA GLU A 17 -8.75 14.45 -5.05
C GLU A 17 -8.37 14.78 -6.51
N PRO A 18 -9.13 15.65 -7.20
CA PRO A 18 -8.78 16.07 -8.55
C PRO A 18 -7.41 16.76 -8.59
N ASN A 19 -6.59 16.43 -9.61
CA ASN A 19 -5.24 16.98 -9.81
C ASN A 19 -4.28 16.78 -8.63
N ALA A 20 -4.50 15.75 -7.81
CA ALA A 20 -3.63 15.39 -6.70
C ALA A 20 -3.03 13.99 -6.92
N ASP A 21 -1.86 13.79 -6.32
CA ASP A 21 -1.29 12.46 -6.14
C ASP A 21 -2.12 11.69 -5.11
N TYR A 22 -2.17 10.37 -5.26
CA TYR A 22 -3.01 9.50 -4.46
C TYR A 22 -2.27 8.21 -4.14
N LEU A 23 -2.30 7.84 -2.86
CA LEU A 23 -1.64 6.67 -2.35
C LEU A 23 -2.59 5.94 -1.41
N ALA A 24 -3.20 4.85 -1.89
CA ALA A 24 -3.95 3.95 -1.02
C ALA A 24 -3.40 2.52 -1.11
N LEU A 25 -2.78 2.08 -0.02
CA LEU A 25 -2.30 0.72 0.15
C LEU A 25 -3.45 -0.17 0.63
N VAL A 26 -3.74 -1.23 -0.12
CA VAL A 26 -4.78 -2.20 0.19
C VAL A 26 -4.20 -3.60 0.12
N ASP A 27 -4.20 -4.28 1.27
CA ASP A 27 -3.74 -5.66 1.38
C ASP A 27 -4.92 -6.64 1.39
N THR A 28 -4.67 -7.81 0.81
CA THR A 28 -5.61 -8.92 0.76
C THR A 28 -4.89 -10.18 1.16
N ASN A 29 -5.02 -10.55 2.43
CA ASN A 29 -4.47 -11.79 2.93
C ASN A 29 -5.19 -13.00 2.32
N MET A 30 -4.46 -13.71 1.47
CA MET A 30 -4.89 -14.92 0.77
C MET A 30 -4.53 -16.21 1.54
N GLY A 31 -3.94 -16.09 2.74
CA GLY A 31 -3.33 -17.19 3.49
C GLY A 31 -4.27 -18.06 4.33
N TYR A 32 -5.60 -17.85 4.24
CA TYR A 32 -6.60 -18.52 5.09
C TYR A 32 -6.26 -18.48 6.59
N ASN A 33 -5.69 -17.37 7.05
CA ASN A 33 -5.11 -17.24 8.38
C ASN A 33 -5.46 -15.88 9.01
N LYS A 34 -4.79 -15.50 10.12
CA LYS A 34 -5.09 -14.29 10.88
C LYS A 34 -3.88 -13.36 11.04
N VAL A 35 -2.89 -13.49 10.16
CA VAL A 35 -1.61 -12.77 10.27
C VAL A 35 -1.79 -11.24 10.25
N ASP A 36 -2.81 -10.70 9.58
CA ASP A 36 -3.11 -9.26 9.60
C ASP A 36 -3.24 -8.66 10.99
N ALA A 37 -3.67 -9.45 11.98
CA ALA A 37 -3.81 -9.01 13.36
C ALA A 37 -2.46 -8.62 13.99
N VAL A 38 -1.37 -9.27 13.55
CA VAL A 38 -0.02 -9.06 14.09
C VAL A 38 0.90 -8.33 13.12
N LEU A 39 0.61 -8.34 11.82
CA LEU A 39 1.48 -7.73 10.81
C LEU A 39 1.67 -6.23 11.05
N GLU A 40 2.91 -5.78 10.88
CA GLU A 40 3.32 -4.38 10.92
C GLU A 40 3.69 -3.92 9.51
N ARG A 41 3.36 -2.67 9.19
CA ARG A 41 3.51 -2.10 7.84
C ARG A 41 4.00 -0.67 7.95
N SER A 42 4.83 -0.24 7.00
CA SER A 42 5.15 1.18 6.82
C SER A 42 5.38 1.51 5.35
N VAL A 43 5.20 2.77 5.00
CA VAL A 43 5.43 3.26 3.64
C VAL A 43 6.53 4.31 3.63
N HIS A 44 7.49 4.15 2.72
CA HIS A 44 8.40 5.20 2.31
C HIS A 44 8.07 5.59 0.87
N TYR A 45 7.71 6.85 0.66
CA TYR A 45 7.25 7.36 -0.62
C TYR A 45 8.17 8.48 -1.13
N ASP A 46 8.74 8.32 -2.31
CA ASP A 46 9.61 9.33 -2.91
C ASP A 46 9.08 9.73 -4.29
N VAL A 47 9.06 11.03 -4.58
CA VAL A 47 8.71 11.55 -5.91
C VAL A 47 9.78 12.53 -6.39
N THR A 48 10.30 12.25 -7.58
CA THR A 48 11.30 13.09 -8.26
C THR A 48 10.87 13.42 -9.69
N TRP A 49 11.45 14.45 -10.29
CA TRP A 49 11.25 14.81 -11.70
C TRP A 49 12.58 14.75 -12.45
N PRO A 50 13.15 13.55 -12.67
CA PRO A 50 14.50 13.39 -13.20
C PRO A 50 14.66 13.93 -14.62
N ASP A 51 13.57 13.92 -15.40
CA ASP A 51 13.52 14.33 -16.80
C ASP A 51 13.11 15.83 -16.96
N GLY A 52 12.92 16.55 -15.85
CA GLY A 52 12.48 17.96 -15.80
C GLY A 52 11.05 18.13 -15.28
N GLU A 53 10.73 19.33 -14.79
CA GLU A 53 9.45 19.65 -14.12
C GLU A 53 8.21 19.52 -15.03
N ASP A 54 8.40 19.67 -16.34
CA ASP A 54 7.36 19.49 -17.37
C ASP A 54 7.16 18.02 -17.80
N GLN A 55 7.93 17.08 -17.25
CA GLN A 55 7.81 15.65 -17.53
C GLN A 55 7.06 14.93 -16.41
N PRO A 56 6.45 13.76 -16.68
CA PRO A 56 5.86 12.91 -15.65
C PRO A 56 6.85 12.63 -14.50
N GLY A 57 6.46 12.98 -13.27
CA GLY A 57 7.22 12.66 -12.06
C GLY A 57 7.37 11.15 -11.90
N LEU A 58 8.52 10.71 -11.38
CA LEU A 58 8.80 9.33 -11.03
C LEU A 58 8.53 9.12 -9.54
N ALA A 59 7.50 8.33 -9.24
CA ALA A 59 7.12 7.96 -7.89
C ALA A 59 7.66 6.56 -7.54
N THR A 60 8.19 6.44 -6.33
CA THR A 60 8.68 5.19 -5.74
C THR A 60 8.00 4.98 -4.38
N ALA A 61 7.14 3.96 -4.28
CA ALA A 61 6.51 3.56 -3.03
C ALA A 61 7.15 2.26 -2.52
N THR A 62 7.93 2.35 -1.45
CA THR A 62 8.49 1.18 -0.74
C THR A 62 7.61 0.84 0.45
N ILE A 63 6.97 -0.33 0.39
CA ILE A 63 6.14 -0.86 1.47
C ILE A 63 6.95 -1.89 2.24
N ASN A 64 7.20 -1.63 3.52
CA ASN A 64 7.89 -2.57 4.40
C ASN A 64 6.86 -3.36 5.20
N TYR A 65 6.93 -4.68 5.13
CA TYR A 65 6.11 -5.60 5.92
C TYR A 65 6.99 -6.31 6.94
N LEU A 66 6.55 -6.36 8.20
CA LEU A 66 7.18 -7.14 9.25
C LEU A 66 6.19 -8.13 9.84
N HIS A 67 6.59 -9.40 9.87
CA HIS A 67 5.89 -10.44 10.62
C HIS A 67 6.57 -10.62 12.00
N PRO A 68 6.04 -10.03 13.09
CA PRO A 68 6.78 -9.95 14.35
C PRO A 68 6.88 -11.28 15.11
N VAL A 69 6.01 -12.25 14.82
CA VAL A 69 6.09 -13.59 15.42
C VAL A 69 7.23 -14.37 14.78
N SER A 70 8.24 -14.75 15.56
CA SER A 70 9.33 -15.61 15.10
C SER A 70 8.98 -17.09 15.26
N LEU A 71 9.05 -17.85 14.15
CA LEU A 71 8.97 -19.30 14.15
C LEU A 71 10.07 -19.86 13.23
N PRO A 72 11.22 -20.28 13.81
CA PRO A 72 12.28 -20.92 13.04
C PRO A 72 11.80 -22.18 12.32
N ASP A 73 12.40 -22.46 11.16
CA ASP A 73 12.14 -23.65 10.35
C ASP A 73 10.66 -23.82 9.89
N HIS A 74 9.88 -22.74 9.93
CA HIS A 74 8.49 -22.77 9.47
C HIS A 74 8.41 -22.91 7.94
N VAL A 75 7.65 -23.90 7.48
CA VAL A 75 7.39 -24.12 6.05
C VAL A 75 6.05 -23.52 5.69
N CYS A 76 6.06 -22.65 4.67
CA CYS A 76 4.83 -22.06 4.18
C CYS A 76 3.99 -23.08 3.43
N ASP A 77 2.72 -23.17 3.83
CA ASP A 77 1.73 -24.03 3.24
C ASP A 77 0.41 -23.25 3.14
N LEU A 78 -0.03 -23.01 1.90
CA LEU A 78 -1.24 -22.26 1.54
C LEU A 78 -2.51 -23.12 1.60
N THR A 79 -2.40 -24.41 1.95
CA THR A 79 -3.54 -25.31 2.05
C THR A 79 -4.56 -24.76 3.06
N PRO A 80 -5.86 -24.62 2.68
CA PRO A 80 -6.90 -24.22 3.61
C PRO A 80 -7.02 -25.23 4.75
N ARG A 81 -6.67 -24.82 5.97
CA ARG A 81 -6.73 -25.70 7.15
C ARG A 81 -7.20 -24.95 8.39
N TYR A 82 -8.17 -25.55 9.08
CA TYR A 82 -8.76 -25.10 10.35
C TYR A 82 -8.35 -26.04 11.49
N ASP A 83 -7.08 -26.41 11.50
CA ASP A 83 -6.45 -27.35 12.41
C ASP A 83 -5.68 -26.67 13.54
N ALA A 84 -5.71 -25.33 13.59
CA ALA A 84 -5.09 -24.56 14.65
C ALA A 84 -5.79 -24.90 15.99
N PRO A 85 -5.05 -25.39 17.00
CA PRO A 85 -5.63 -25.77 18.29
C PRO A 85 -6.18 -24.54 19.03
N GLU A 86 -5.56 -23.37 18.83
CA GLU A 86 -6.05 -22.09 19.31
C GLU A 86 -6.20 -21.09 18.15
N TYR A 87 -7.15 -20.16 18.28
CA TYR A 87 -7.40 -19.14 17.25
C TYR A 87 -6.15 -18.27 16.99
N ASP A 88 -5.37 -17.99 18.03
CA ASP A 88 -4.15 -17.19 17.95
C ASP A 88 -3.03 -17.88 17.15
N ASP A 89 -3.02 -19.21 17.04
CA ASP A 89 -2.03 -19.92 16.23
C ASP A 89 -2.20 -19.63 14.73
N MET A 90 -3.37 -19.16 14.30
CA MET A 90 -3.58 -18.70 12.92
C MET A 90 -2.81 -17.40 12.62
N THR A 91 -2.33 -16.66 13.62
CA THR A 91 -1.50 -15.44 13.42
C THR A 91 -0.04 -15.75 13.17
N ARG A 92 0.38 -17.01 13.36
CA ARG A 92 1.78 -17.43 13.32
C ARG A 92 2.20 -18.08 12.00
N ARG A 93 1.28 -18.17 11.03
CA ARG A 93 1.51 -18.80 9.72
C ARG A 93 2.20 -17.82 8.77
N CYS A 94 2.67 -18.27 7.61
CA CYS A 94 3.14 -17.35 6.59
C CYS A 94 2.03 -16.40 6.14
N TYR A 95 2.42 -15.16 5.87
CA TYR A 95 1.57 -14.19 5.20
C TYR A 95 1.63 -14.44 3.70
N PHE A 96 0.48 -14.47 3.07
CA PHE A 96 0.34 -14.58 1.62
C PHE A 96 -0.56 -13.45 1.21
N ASP A 97 -0.05 -12.50 0.45
CA ASP A 97 -0.72 -11.24 0.24
C ASP A 97 -0.81 -10.89 -1.22
N TYR A 98 -1.97 -10.38 -1.60
CA TYR A 98 -2.17 -9.67 -2.84
C TYR A 98 -2.28 -8.18 -2.54
N VAL A 99 -1.12 -7.52 -2.62
CA VAL A 99 -0.98 -6.09 -2.34
C VAL A 99 -1.43 -5.29 -3.55
N ARG A 100 -2.19 -4.23 -3.29
CA ARG A 100 -2.66 -3.27 -4.29
C ARG A 100 -2.29 -1.86 -3.84
N LEU A 101 -1.71 -1.10 -4.75
CA LEU A 101 -1.49 0.32 -4.62
C LEU A 101 -2.41 1.05 -5.57
N HIS A 102 -3.38 1.78 -5.03
CA HIS A 102 -4.20 2.70 -5.82
C HIS A 102 -3.46 4.02 -5.97
N VAL A 103 -3.32 4.43 -7.23
CA VAL A 103 -2.58 5.62 -7.67
C VAL A 103 -3.48 6.48 -8.56
N PRO A 104 -3.11 7.75 -8.86
CA PRO A 104 -3.92 8.61 -9.72
C PRO A 104 -4.18 7.98 -11.09
N ALA A 105 -5.38 8.21 -11.65
CA ALA A 105 -5.68 7.86 -13.04
C ALA A 105 -4.68 8.44 -14.04
N GLY A 106 -4.19 7.60 -14.94
CA GLY A 106 -3.16 7.94 -15.94
C GLY A 106 -1.74 7.67 -15.46
N SER A 107 -1.57 6.97 -14.34
CA SER A 107 -0.24 6.56 -13.87
C SER A 107 0.29 5.40 -14.73
N GLU A 108 1.58 5.43 -15.03
CA GLU A 108 2.23 4.40 -15.85
C GLU A 108 3.16 3.55 -14.99
N LEU A 109 2.85 2.25 -14.88
CA LEU A 109 3.70 1.31 -14.15
C LEU A 109 5.08 1.20 -14.82
N VAL A 110 6.15 1.38 -14.05
CA VAL A 110 7.53 1.12 -14.47
C VAL A 110 7.99 -0.25 -14.00
N SER A 111 7.85 -0.54 -12.70
CA SER A 111 8.20 -1.85 -12.12
C SER A 111 7.52 -2.10 -10.78
N ILE A 112 7.40 -3.38 -10.40
CA ILE A 112 7.10 -3.81 -9.03
C ILE A 112 8.17 -4.83 -8.64
N GLU A 113 8.86 -4.59 -7.53
CA GLU A 113 9.84 -5.51 -6.95
C GLU A 113 9.32 -6.13 -5.65
N GLY A 114 9.84 -7.30 -5.28
CA GLY A 114 9.42 -8.01 -4.08
C GLY A 114 8.10 -8.78 -4.23
N VAL A 115 7.57 -8.92 -5.44
CA VAL A 115 6.39 -9.74 -5.73
C VAL A 115 6.74 -10.86 -6.71
N ASP A 116 5.85 -11.85 -6.82
CA ASP A 116 5.89 -12.82 -7.92
C ASP A 116 5.70 -12.08 -9.26
N PRO A 117 6.68 -12.12 -10.18
CA PRO A 117 6.58 -11.41 -11.46
C PRO A 117 5.37 -11.81 -12.30
N GLU A 118 4.89 -13.05 -12.19
CA GLU A 118 3.71 -13.52 -12.94
C GLU A 118 2.40 -12.96 -12.40
N SER A 119 2.42 -12.40 -11.19
CA SER A 119 1.26 -11.81 -10.53
C SER A 119 1.12 -10.29 -10.74
N ILE A 120 2.12 -9.66 -11.37
CA ILE A 120 2.13 -8.21 -11.59
C ILE A 120 0.98 -7.82 -12.51
N SER A 121 0.18 -6.85 -12.05
CA SER A 121 -0.90 -6.27 -12.85
C SER A 121 -0.97 -4.76 -12.68
N ALA A 122 -1.31 -4.07 -13.77
CA ALA A 122 -1.66 -2.65 -13.78
C ALA A 122 -2.97 -2.49 -14.56
N GLU A 123 -4.01 -1.98 -13.90
CA GLU A 123 -5.33 -1.86 -14.50
C GLU A 123 -6.10 -0.65 -13.99
N ARG A 124 -7.21 -0.34 -14.66
CA ARG A 124 -8.09 0.74 -14.24
C ARG A 124 -8.83 0.35 -12.97
N GLY A 125 -8.69 1.18 -11.94
CA GLY A 125 -9.37 1.03 -10.67
C GLY A 125 -10.72 1.72 -10.59
N GLU A 126 -11.31 1.65 -9.41
CA GLU A 126 -12.51 2.40 -9.08
C GLU A 126 -12.18 3.90 -8.88
N ARG A 127 -13.21 4.75 -8.94
CA ARG A 127 -13.13 6.17 -8.53
C ARG A 127 -12.02 6.97 -9.21
N GLU A 128 -11.72 6.66 -10.47
CA GLU A 128 -10.66 7.33 -11.26
C GLU A 128 -9.26 7.15 -10.65
N THR A 129 -9.00 5.97 -10.11
CA THR A 129 -7.65 5.50 -9.78
C THR A 129 -7.17 4.50 -10.82
N ASP A 130 -5.86 4.29 -10.91
CA ASP A 130 -5.28 3.07 -11.46
C ASP A 130 -4.79 2.19 -10.29
N VAL A 131 -4.73 0.88 -10.50
CA VAL A 131 -4.31 -0.09 -9.49
C VAL A 131 -3.09 -0.82 -9.97
N LEU A 132 -2.02 -0.73 -9.18
CA LEU A 132 -0.79 -1.50 -9.35
C LEU A 132 -0.78 -2.61 -8.32
N ALA A 133 -0.59 -3.86 -8.72
CA ALA A 133 -0.75 -4.99 -7.81
C ALA A 133 0.25 -6.11 -8.06
N GLY A 134 0.46 -6.91 -7.02
CA GLY A 134 1.28 -8.12 -7.07
C GLY A 134 1.06 -9.00 -5.85
N TYR A 135 1.52 -10.23 -5.94
CA TYR A 135 1.43 -11.24 -4.91
C TYR A 135 2.80 -11.50 -4.27
N PHE A 136 2.85 -11.65 -2.95
CA PHE A 136 4.07 -12.08 -2.28
C PHE A 136 3.77 -13.01 -1.08
N GLN A 137 4.84 -13.64 -0.59
CA GLN A 137 4.82 -14.48 0.59
C GLN A 137 5.85 -13.97 1.60
N LEU A 138 5.46 -13.93 2.87
CA LEU A 138 6.34 -13.53 3.97
C LEU A 138 6.29 -14.57 5.10
N LEU A 139 7.48 -15.02 5.52
CA LEU A 139 7.64 -15.97 6.61
C LEU A 139 7.50 -15.30 7.98
N PRO A 140 7.07 -16.03 9.02
CA PRO A 140 7.10 -15.55 10.40
C PRO A 140 8.51 -15.15 10.84
N GLY A 141 8.66 -13.95 11.40
CA GLY A 141 9.92 -13.44 11.96
C GLY A 141 10.79 -12.71 10.94
N TYR A 142 10.31 -12.57 9.70
CA TYR A 142 11.02 -11.90 8.62
C TYR A 142 10.40 -10.54 8.31
N GLN A 143 11.19 -9.72 7.62
CA GLN A 143 10.75 -8.52 6.95
C GLN A 143 10.74 -8.75 5.44
N HIS A 144 9.86 -8.07 4.74
CA HIS A 144 9.76 -8.14 3.28
C HIS A 144 9.37 -6.77 2.71
N ASN A 145 10.00 -6.39 1.60
CA ASN A 145 9.75 -5.10 0.97
C ASN A 145 9.11 -5.30 -0.39
N VAL A 146 8.04 -4.55 -0.65
CA VAL A 146 7.44 -4.42 -1.99
C VAL A 146 7.69 -3.00 -2.48
N ILE A 147 8.27 -2.85 -3.67
CA ILE A 147 8.65 -1.55 -4.21
C ILE A 147 7.89 -1.32 -5.51
N PHE A 148 7.02 -0.31 -5.53
CA PHE A 148 6.34 0.14 -6.73
C PHE A 148 7.07 1.34 -7.31
N THR A 149 7.41 1.28 -8.59
CA THR A 149 7.93 2.42 -9.35
C THR A 149 6.97 2.73 -10.48
N TYR A 150 6.51 3.97 -10.58
CA TYR A 150 5.56 4.41 -11.61
C TYR A 150 5.74 5.88 -11.96
N ARG A 151 5.27 6.27 -13.15
CA ARG A 151 5.19 7.67 -13.56
C ARG A 151 3.84 8.25 -13.19
N LEU A 152 3.84 9.42 -12.58
CA LEU A 152 2.64 10.20 -12.27
C LEU A 152 1.99 10.74 -13.56
N PRO A 153 0.68 11.02 -13.56
CA PRO A 153 0.05 11.75 -14.65
C PRO A 153 0.75 13.10 -14.90
N PRO A 154 0.92 13.54 -16.16
CA PRO A 154 1.71 14.74 -16.50
C PRO A 154 1.11 16.06 -15.98
N HIS A 155 -0.13 16.05 -15.49
CA HIS A 155 -0.76 17.23 -14.88
C HIS A 155 -0.38 17.43 -13.41
N ILE A 156 0.28 16.45 -12.78
CA ILE A 156 0.85 16.56 -11.44
C ILE A 156 2.31 17.00 -11.59
N THR A 157 2.59 18.23 -11.20
CA THR A 157 3.90 18.89 -11.30
C THR A 157 4.39 19.26 -9.90
N PRO A 158 5.66 19.65 -9.73
CA PRO A 158 6.15 20.12 -8.43
C PRO A 158 5.34 21.29 -7.87
N ASP A 159 4.95 22.25 -8.74
CA ASP A 159 4.25 23.48 -8.35
C ASP A 159 2.81 23.27 -7.83
N ASN A 160 2.14 22.19 -8.25
CA ASN A 160 0.76 21.91 -7.87
C ASN A 160 0.61 20.66 -7.01
N TYR A 161 1.73 20.11 -6.52
CA TYR A 161 1.76 18.82 -5.88
C TYR A 161 0.94 18.82 -4.58
N ALA A 162 0.01 17.88 -4.48
CA ALA A 162 -0.65 17.50 -3.25
C ALA A 162 -0.71 15.98 -3.19
N LEU A 163 -0.41 15.40 -2.03
CA LEU A 163 -0.45 13.95 -1.81
C LEU A 163 -1.62 13.61 -0.89
N VAL A 164 -2.51 12.77 -1.39
CA VAL A 164 -3.61 12.19 -0.62
C VAL A 164 -3.23 10.77 -0.23
N ILE A 165 -2.98 10.54 1.06
CA ILE A 165 -2.69 9.21 1.61
C ILE A 165 -3.98 8.67 2.21
N GLN A 166 -4.42 7.50 1.77
CA GLN A 166 -5.59 6.83 2.31
C GLN A 166 -5.21 5.46 2.87
N ARG A 167 -5.59 5.22 4.12
CA ARG A 167 -5.41 3.93 4.77
C ARG A 167 -6.56 2.99 4.42
N GLN A 168 -6.27 1.69 4.31
CA GLN A 168 -7.29 0.66 4.27
C GLN A 168 -8.16 0.69 5.53
N SER A 169 -9.47 0.86 5.39
CA SER A 169 -10.39 0.84 6.53
C SER A 169 -10.28 -0.48 7.30
N GLY A 170 -10.27 -0.39 8.63
CA GLY A 170 -10.14 -1.56 9.52
C GLY A 170 -8.70 -2.05 9.76
N SER A 171 -7.69 -1.47 9.13
CA SER A 171 -6.28 -1.76 9.45
C SER A 171 -5.78 -0.97 10.68
N LYS A 172 -4.56 -1.26 11.15
CA LYS A 172 -3.85 -0.44 12.15
C LYS A 172 -3.38 0.88 11.53
N PRO A 173 -3.12 1.94 12.32
CA PRO A 173 -2.50 3.16 11.81
C PRO A 173 -1.27 2.88 10.93
N LEU A 174 -1.10 3.67 9.87
CA LEU A 174 -0.07 3.44 8.86
C LEU A 174 1.06 4.49 9.00
N PRO A 175 2.26 4.11 9.48
CA PRO A 175 3.44 4.95 9.40
C PRO A 175 3.81 5.26 7.94
N VAL A 176 3.98 6.53 7.62
CA VAL A 176 4.38 7.01 6.31
C VAL A 176 5.46 8.05 6.43
N THR A 177 6.55 7.84 5.68
CA THR A 177 7.52 8.87 5.37
C THR A 177 7.41 9.23 3.90
N ALA A 178 7.43 10.51 3.57
CA ALA A 178 7.45 10.95 2.18
C ALA A 178 8.57 11.97 1.92
N SER A 179 9.10 11.96 0.70
CA SER A 179 10.08 12.89 0.16
C SER A 179 9.61 13.32 -1.23
N VAL A 180 9.23 14.57 -1.39
CA VAL A 180 8.73 15.08 -2.68
C VAL A 180 9.41 16.41 -2.98
N ALA A 181 10.14 16.47 -4.10
CA ALA A 181 10.89 17.66 -4.49
C ALA A 181 11.78 18.25 -3.38
N GLY A 182 12.29 17.41 -2.48
CA GLY A 182 13.14 17.83 -1.35
C GLY A 182 12.39 18.22 -0.06
N HIS A 183 11.07 18.27 -0.08
CA HIS A 183 10.24 18.43 1.12
C HIS A 183 9.94 17.07 1.73
N THR A 184 9.89 16.99 3.06
CA THR A 184 9.70 15.72 3.77
C THR A 184 8.46 15.73 4.66
N LEU A 185 7.86 14.55 4.79
CA LEU A 185 6.75 14.24 5.69
C LEU A 185 7.14 12.99 6.50
N ASP A 186 6.84 13.01 7.80
CA ASP A 186 6.90 11.83 8.66
C ASP A 186 5.66 11.84 9.56
N MET A 187 4.82 10.81 9.45
CA MET A 187 3.55 10.76 10.16
C MET A 187 3.04 9.34 10.35
N GLU A 188 2.05 9.22 11.24
CA GLU A 188 1.23 8.02 11.37
C GLU A 188 -0.21 8.33 10.93
N VAL A 189 -0.65 7.75 9.83
CA VAL A 189 -2.01 7.93 9.28
C VAL A 189 -2.97 7.04 10.08
N ALA A 190 -3.53 7.58 11.16
CA ALA A 190 -4.50 6.89 12.02
C ALA A 190 -5.96 7.03 11.53
N GLN A 191 -6.29 8.20 10.97
CA GLN A 191 -7.58 8.45 10.32
C GLN A 191 -7.63 7.75 8.96
N ASP A 192 -8.79 7.73 8.31
CA ASP A 192 -8.93 7.07 7.01
C ASP A 192 -8.10 7.75 5.92
N ARG A 193 -7.92 9.08 6.00
CA ARG A 193 -7.23 9.88 4.98
C ARG A 193 -6.42 11.02 5.58
N PHE A 194 -5.30 11.32 4.95
CA PHE A 194 -4.48 12.51 5.17
C PHE A 194 -4.18 13.19 3.83
N ILE A 195 -4.13 14.52 3.83
CA ILE A 195 -3.75 15.31 2.66
C ILE A 195 -2.55 16.15 3.05
N TRP A 196 -1.49 16.03 2.27
CA TRP A 196 -0.27 16.80 2.42
C TRP A 196 -0.05 17.69 1.21
N THR A 197 0.41 18.91 1.45
CA THR A 197 0.88 19.83 0.42
C THR A 197 2.26 20.30 0.87
N PRO A 198 3.33 19.97 0.14
CA PRO A 198 4.66 20.49 0.42
C PRO A 198 4.66 22.03 0.42
N GLU A 199 5.23 22.63 1.47
CA GLU A 199 5.44 24.09 1.61
C GLU A 199 6.89 24.47 1.34
#